data_AF-A0A2H0FME0-F1
#
_entry.id   AF-A0A2H0FME0-F1
#
_cell.length_a   1.000
_cell.length_b   1.000
_cell.length_c   1.000
_cell.angle_alpha   90.00
_cell.angle_beta   90.00
_cell.angle_gamma   90.00
#
_symmetry.space_group_name_H-M   'P 1'
#
loop_
_entity.id
_entity.type
_entity.pdbx_description
1 polymer ?
#
loop_
_entity_poly.entity_id
_entity_poly.type
_entity_poly.pdbx_seq_one_letter_code
_entity_poly.pdbx_strand_id
1 'polypeptide(L)'
;MQIGVSYYGNRILKHVKSDMRELKQNGFTFVLHTYSEFDLMFNSGTMKEIFKITHDEGLDVWVNPWGVGNVFGGEPFSNFASKNIFNSCQILDDDKPTPIACPNSPDFNKFMDSWIEMIVNSGVDEILWDEPHFHEQGFLASVPGRWGCRCEYCKSKFEEEFSYPLPETETDDVKLFKKNCLFHFIARLSEKASNGGVRNTLYLTANINVELMEKEWNKYFNINSIDTISTGPYWIWEKATVKKVADFSKALHELTLKKNKQSQIWIQGFKITDGREHEVSEAISCAINAGIENIAIWGYEGSSQESWLACDNPKKVWETVLNSIPKTILKINKL
;
A
#
# COMPACT_ATOMS: atom_id res chain seq x y z
N MET A 1 17.98 -9.74 3.67
CA MET A 1 17.09 -9.38 2.55
C MET A 1 15.77 -10.12 2.70
N GLN A 2 14.66 -9.39 2.66
CA GLN A 2 13.30 -9.87 2.65
C GLN A 2 12.74 -9.75 1.23
N ILE A 3 12.07 -10.80 0.78
CA ILE A 3 11.40 -10.85 -0.52
C ILE A 3 9.95 -11.21 -0.29
N GLY A 4 9.02 -10.38 -0.78
CA GLY A 4 7.60 -10.62 -0.62
C GLY A 4 6.81 -10.51 -1.91
N VAL A 5 5.53 -10.87 -1.82
CA VAL A 5 4.57 -10.78 -2.92
C VAL A 5 3.19 -10.42 -2.38
N SER A 6 2.42 -9.64 -3.15
CA SER A 6 1.00 -9.45 -2.86
C SER A 6 0.17 -10.65 -3.33
N TYR A 7 -0.69 -11.15 -2.45
CA TYR A 7 -1.53 -12.32 -2.66
C TYR A 7 -3.00 -11.98 -2.41
N TYR A 8 -3.83 -12.14 -3.44
CA TYR A 8 -5.23 -11.74 -3.45
C TYR A 8 -6.06 -12.60 -4.42
N GLY A 9 -7.38 -12.48 -4.33
CA GLY A 9 -8.32 -13.17 -5.23
C GLY A 9 -8.64 -14.63 -4.86
N ASN A 10 -7.90 -15.25 -3.94
CA ASN A 10 -8.16 -16.60 -3.46
C ASN A 10 -8.34 -16.66 -1.94
N ARG A 11 -9.40 -17.33 -1.49
CA ARG A 11 -9.70 -17.60 -0.07
C ARG A 11 -9.91 -19.09 0.22
N ILE A 12 -9.61 -19.97 -0.73
CA ILE A 12 -9.77 -21.40 -0.61
C ILE A 12 -8.53 -22.00 0.06
N LEU A 13 -8.66 -22.38 1.34
CA LEU A 13 -7.53 -22.76 2.21
C LEU A 13 -6.58 -23.81 1.63
N LYS A 14 -7.09 -24.83 0.93
CA LYS A 14 -6.24 -25.87 0.30
C LYS A 14 -5.31 -25.31 -0.78
N HIS A 15 -5.76 -24.30 -1.52
CA HIS A 15 -4.99 -23.65 -2.57
C HIS A 15 -3.99 -22.67 -1.95
N VAL A 16 -4.45 -21.83 -1.02
CA VAL A 16 -3.59 -20.95 -0.24
C VAL A 16 -2.40 -21.72 0.36
N LYS A 17 -2.64 -22.90 0.97
CA LYS A 17 -1.56 -23.72 1.53
C LYS A 17 -0.55 -24.20 0.49
N SER A 18 -1.03 -24.56 -0.70
CA SER A 18 -0.14 -24.94 -1.81
C SER A 18 0.71 -23.76 -2.25
N ASP A 19 0.08 -22.60 -2.42
CA ASP A 19 0.72 -21.38 -2.91
C ASP A 19 1.76 -20.85 -1.89
N MET A 20 1.43 -20.83 -0.59
CA MET A 20 2.37 -20.43 0.46
C MET A 20 3.60 -21.35 0.50
N ARG A 21 3.40 -22.65 0.33
CA ARG A 21 4.52 -23.61 0.25
C ARG A 21 5.41 -23.33 -0.95
N GLU A 22 4.82 -23.09 -2.12
CA GLU A 22 5.55 -22.75 -3.33
C GLU A 22 6.36 -21.46 -3.14
N LEU A 23 5.73 -20.42 -2.59
CA LEU A 23 6.40 -19.15 -2.29
C LEU A 23 7.60 -19.37 -1.36
N LYS A 24 7.42 -20.14 -0.28
CA LYS A 24 8.54 -20.44 0.62
C LYS A 24 9.69 -21.18 -0.10
N GLN A 25 9.36 -22.18 -0.91
CA GLN A 25 10.35 -22.96 -1.66
C GLN A 25 11.12 -22.12 -2.68
N ASN A 26 10.50 -21.07 -3.21
CA ASN A 26 11.12 -20.13 -4.14
C ASN A 26 11.85 -18.96 -3.48
N GLY A 27 11.96 -18.95 -2.14
CA GLY A 27 12.78 -17.99 -1.40
C GLY A 27 12.06 -16.72 -0.97
N PHE A 28 10.74 -16.66 -1.08
CA PHE A 28 9.96 -15.61 -0.44
C PHE A 28 10.05 -15.73 1.09
N THR A 29 9.95 -14.60 1.76
CA THR A 29 10.04 -14.47 3.22
C THR A 29 8.75 -13.93 3.83
N PHE A 30 7.93 -13.20 3.07
CA PHE A 30 6.65 -12.69 3.54
C PHE A 30 5.61 -12.65 2.43
N VAL A 31 4.34 -12.55 2.81
CA VAL A 31 3.21 -12.40 1.87
C VAL A 31 2.32 -11.26 2.34
N LEU A 32 2.05 -10.31 1.46
CA LEU A 32 1.06 -9.26 1.67
C LEU A 32 -0.31 -9.78 1.26
N HIS A 33 -1.15 -10.10 2.24
CA HIS A 33 -2.54 -10.45 2.03
C HIS A 33 -3.39 -9.18 1.97
N THR A 34 -4.10 -8.99 0.87
CA THR A 34 -5.03 -7.85 0.78
C THR A 34 -6.22 -8.06 1.71
N TYR A 35 -6.52 -7.08 2.56
CA TYR A 35 -7.57 -7.18 3.57
C TYR A 35 -8.59 -6.04 3.42
N SER A 36 -9.64 -6.33 2.66
CA SER A 36 -10.70 -5.38 2.31
C SER A 36 -11.78 -5.27 3.39
N GLU A 37 -12.71 -4.33 3.21
CA GLU A 37 -13.93 -4.26 4.04
C GLU A 37 -14.80 -5.52 3.91
N PHE A 38 -14.79 -6.15 2.73
CA PHE A 38 -15.48 -7.41 2.49
C PHE A 38 -14.86 -8.53 3.34
N ASP A 39 -13.53 -8.56 3.42
CA ASP A 39 -12.83 -9.54 4.27
C ASP A 39 -13.13 -9.31 5.75
N LEU A 40 -13.10 -8.05 6.21
CA LEU A 40 -13.48 -7.71 7.58
C LEU A 40 -14.89 -8.21 7.93
N MET A 41 -15.85 -7.98 7.02
CA MET A 41 -17.26 -8.25 7.27
C MET A 41 -17.62 -9.74 7.15
N PHE A 42 -17.04 -10.46 6.19
CA PHE A 42 -17.50 -11.81 5.83
C PHE A 42 -16.43 -12.89 5.93
N ASN A 43 -15.14 -12.53 5.83
CA ASN A 43 -14.04 -13.50 5.77
C ASN A 43 -13.07 -13.41 6.96
N SER A 44 -13.37 -12.68 8.03
CA SER A 44 -12.42 -12.48 9.13
C SER A 44 -11.88 -13.80 9.71
N GLY A 45 -12.75 -14.79 9.92
CA GLY A 45 -12.36 -16.15 10.33
C GLY A 45 -11.50 -16.86 9.28
N THR A 46 -11.89 -16.80 8.00
CA THR A 46 -11.14 -17.41 6.89
C THR A 46 -9.75 -16.77 6.75
N MET A 47 -9.65 -15.45 6.87
CA MET A 47 -8.37 -14.73 6.79
C MET A 47 -7.45 -15.11 7.95
N LYS A 48 -7.98 -15.31 9.16
CA LYS A 48 -7.19 -15.80 10.29
C LYS A 48 -6.59 -17.18 10.02
N GLU A 49 -7.34 -18.09 9.40
CA GLU A 49 -6.81 -19.40 8.97
C GLU A 49 -5.78 -19.26 7.85
N ILE A 50 -5.96 -18.32 6.92
CA ILE A 50 -4.97 -18.02 5.87
C ILE A 50 -3.66 -17.51 6.48
N PHE A 51 -3.73 -16.58 7.43
CA PHE A 51 -2.55 -16.07 8.15
C PHE A 51 -1.82 -17.19 8.88
N LYS A 52 -2.58 -18.05 9.57
CA LYS A 52 -2.02 -19.25 10.19
C LYS A 52 -1.31 -20.15 9.18
N ILE A 53 -1.90 -20.40 8.01
CA ILE A 53 -1.27 -21.20 6.95
C ILE A 53 0.03 -20.55 6.48
N THR A 54 0.05 -19.23 6.28
CA THR A 54 1.25 -18.48 5.88
C THR A 54 2.36 -18.63 6.93
N HIS A 55 2.05 -18.48 8.21
CA HIS A 55 3.00 -18.71 9.31
C HIS A 55 3.47 -20.16 9.40
N ASP A 56 2.56 -21.14 9.27
CA ASP A 56 2.89 -22.57 9.37
C ASP A 56 3.87 -23.00 8.25
N GLU A 57 3.83 -22.36 7.08
CA GLU A 57 4.81 -22.58 5.99
C GLU A 57 6.07 -21.68 6.14
N GLY A 58 6.17 -20.89 7.22
CA GLY A 58 7.35 -20.13 7.60
C GLY A 58 7.54 -18.80 6.87
N LEU A 59 6.45 -18.14 6.50
CA LEU A 59 6.41 -16.80 5.88
C LEU A 59 5.79 -15.80 6.86
N ASP A 60 6.28 -14.56 6.87
CA ASP A 60 5.63 -13.48 7.62
C ASP A 60 4.31 -13.08 6.94
N VAL A 61 3.33 -12.72 7.75
CA VAL A 61 2.00 -12.24 7.33
C VAL A 61 1.99 -10.72 7.34
N TRP A 62 1.89 -10.14 6.15
CA TRP A 62 1.67 -8.72 5.97
C TRP A 62 0.24 -8.48 5.49
N VAL A 63 -0.32 -7.32 5.79
CA VAL A 63 -1.64 -6.91 5.26
C VAL A 63 -1.65 -5.45 4.81
N ASN A 64 -2.54 -5.11 3.88
CA ASN A 64 -2.91 -3.72 3.62
C ASN A 64 -4.44 -3.54 3.70
N PRO A 65 -4.93 -2.33 4.02
CA PRO A 65 -6.35 -1.99 4.03
C PRO A 65 -6.88 -1.78 2.59
N TRP A 66 -6.78 -2.81 1.75
CA TRP A 66 -7.05 -2.76 0.30
C TRP A 66 -8.45 -2.23 -0.04
N GLY A 67 -8.52 -1.06 -0.68
CA GLY A 67 -9.76 -0.37 -1.05
C GLY A 67 -10.59 0.20 0.12
N VAL A 68 -10.09 0.13 1.36
CA VAL A 68 -10.86 0.53 2.54
C VAL A 68 -11.17 2.03 2.50
N GLY A 69 -12.45 2.38 2.64
CA GLY A 69 -12.97 3.73 2.55
C GLY A 69 -12.79 4.39 1.18
N ASN A 70 -12.30 3.68 0.16
CA ASN A 70 -11.67 4.25 -1.04
C ASN A 70 -10.56 5.29 -0.71
N VAL A 71 -10.02 5.27 0.51
CA VAL A 71 -8.94 6.15 0.97
C VAL A 71 -7.58 5.49 0.76
N PHE A 72 -7.53 4.16 0.78
CA PHE A 72 -6.33 3.38 0.50
C PHE A 72 -6.42 2.79 -0.90
N GLY A 73 -5.25 2.50 -1.50
CA GLY A 73 -5.16 1.87 -2.82
C GLY A 73 -5.90 0.53 -2.87
N GLY A 74 -6.54 0.25 -4.01
CA GLY A 74 -7.16 -1.05 -4.29
C GLY A 74 -8.47 -1.01 -5.06
N GLU A 75 -8.76 -2.14 -5.69
CA GLU A 75 -9.89 -2.41 -6.57
C GLU A 75 -11.22 -2.74 -5.83
N PRO A 76 -11.23 -3.32 -4.61
CA PRO A 76 -12.48 -3.56 -3.90
C PRO A 76 -13.29 -2.27 -3.65
N PHE A 77 -14.60 -2.35 -3.85
CA PHE A 77 -15.49 -1.25 -3.50
C PHE A 77 -15.60 -1.06 -1.98
N SER A 78 -15.70 0.18 -1.54
CA SER A 78 -15.99 0.52 -0.14
C SER A 78 -17.50 0.49 0.17
N ASN A 79 -17.89 -0.43 1.05
CA ASN A 79 -19.23 -0.50 1.63
C ASN A 79 -19.41 0.58 2.70
N PHE A 80 -18.35 0.92 3.45
CA PHE A 80 -18.33 2.04 4.38
C PHE A 80 -18.68 3.34 3.66
N ALA A 81 -18.00 3.65 2.56
CA ALA A 81 -18.25 4.87 1.80
C ALA A 81 -19.68 4.89 1.25
N SER A 82 -20.14 3.76 0.72
CA SER A 82 -21.50 3.63 0.18
C SER A 82 -22.59 3.88 1.23
N LYS A 83 -22.42 3.35 2.45
CA LYS A 83 -23.39 3.51 3.56
C LYS A 83 -23.35 4.88 4.22
N ASN A 84 -22.20 5.56 4.16
CA ASN A 84 -21.95 6.81 4.88
C ASN A 84 -21.68 8.00 3.93
N ILE A 85 -22.18 7.92 2.69
CA ILE A 85 -21.91 8.86 1.60
C ILE A 85 -22.18 10.33 1.96
N PHE A 86 -23.17 10.59 2.82
CA PHE A 86 -23.55 11.96 3.21
C PHE A 86 -22.90 12.46 4.51
N ASN A 87 -22.43 11.55 5.38
CA ASN A 87 -22.04 11.90 6.75
C ASN A 87 -20.55 11.68 7.05
N SER A 88 -19.89 10.83 6.28
CA SER A 88 -18.50 10.44 6.56
C SER A 88 -17.60 10.49 5.32
N CYS A 89 -18.16 10.74 4.15
CA CYS A 89 -17.42 10.86 2.90
C CYS A 89 -17.02 12.30 2.59
N GLN A 90 -16.12 12.44 1.62
CA GLN A 90 -15.64 13.73 1.18
C GLN A 90 -16.70 14.45 0.36
N ILE A 91 -16.77 15.78 0.56
CA ILE A 91 -17.60 16.68 -0.23
C ILE A 91 -16.70 17.43 -1.21
N LEU A 92 -17.10 17.50 -2.48
CA LEU A 92 -16.35 18.17 -3.53
C LEU A 92 -16.66 19.68 -3.57
N ASP A 93 -15.95 20.41 -4.43
CA ASP A 93 -16.11 21.83 -4.73
C ASP A 93 -17.45 22.23 -5.36
N ASP A 94 -18.27 21.26 -5.79
CA ASP A 94 -19.66 21.49 -6.21
C ASP A 94 -20.69 21.03 -5.17
N ASP A 95 -20.25 20.91 -3.91
CA ASP A 95 -21.04 20.47 -2.75
C ASP A 95 -21.65 19.07 -2.88
N LYS A 96 -21.22 18.27 -3.87
CA LYS A 96 -21.65 16.88 -4.00
C LYS A 96 -20.73 15.94 -3.22
N PRO A 97 -21.28 14.89 -2.62
CA PRO A 97 -20.46 13.86 -2.03
C PRO A 97 -19.77 13.02 -3.11
N THR A 98 -18.58 12.54 -2.79
CA THR A 98 -17.87 11.50 -3.55
C THR A 98 -17.76 10.25 -2.67
N PRO A 99 -17.78 9.02 -3.21
CA PRO A 99 -17.71 7.79 -2.42
C PRO A 99 -16.30 7.52 -1.88
N ILE A 100 -15.65 8.52 -1.30
CA ILE A 100 -14.34 8.43 -0.67
C ILE A 100 -14.54 8.89 0.77
N ALA A 101 -14.20 8.06 1.75
CA ALA A 101 -14.27 8.44 3.16
C ALA A 101 -13.38 9.65 3.44
N CYS A 102 -13.78 10.49 4.38
CA CYS A 102 -12.95 11.59 4.84
C CYS A 102 -12.01 11.09 5.95
N PRO A 103 -10.67 11.23 5.83
CA PRO A 103 -9.73 10.91 6.90
C PRO A 103 -10.00 11.66 8.22
N ASN A 104 -10.70 12.79 8.15
CA ASN A 104 -11.11 13.59 9.31
C ASN A 104 -12.47 13.19 9.91
N SER A 105 -13.22 12.27 9.28
CA SER A 105 -14.50 11.79 9.79
C SER A 105 -14.30 10.95 11.06
N PRO A 106 -14.98 11.26 12.18
CA PRO A 106 -14.93 10.43 13.39
C PRO A 106 -15.38 8.99 13.14
N ASP A 107 -16.43 8.79 12.33
CA ASP A 107 -16.96 7.46 12.03
C ASP A 107 -15.99 6.63 11.20
N PHE A 108 -15.29 7.24 10.26
CA PHE A 108 -14.26 6.54 9.49
C PHE A 108 -13.05 6.19 10.36
N ASN A 109 -12.65 7.10 11.26
CA ASN A 109 -11.59 6.81 12.21
C ASN A 109 -11.95 5.62 13.13
N LYS A 110 -13.18 5.56 13.62
CA LYS A 110 -13.71 4.44 14.42
C LYS A 110 -13.78 3.13 13.63
N PHE A 111 -14.15 3.21 12.35
CA PHE A 111 -14.11 2.05 11.46
C PHE A 111 -12.69 1.51 11.30
N MET A 112 -11.72 2.39 11.06
CA MET A 112 -10.31 2.01 10.99
C MET A 112 -9.77 1.46 12.31
N ASP A 113 -10.23 1.96 13.45
CA ASP A 113 -9.88 1.38 14.76
C ASP A 113 -10.32 -0.07 14.88
N SER A 114 -11.54 -0.36 14.43
CA SER A 114 -12.09 -1.72 14.43
C SER A 114 -11.33 -2.63 13.45
N TRP A 115 -10.94 -2.09 12.29
CA TRP A 115 -10.10 -2.80 11.32
C TRP A 115 -8.73 -3.15 11.92
N ILE A 116 -8.05 -2.20 12.57
CA ILE A 116 -6.75 -2.44 13.23
C ILE A 116 -6.89 -3.46 14.35
N GLU A 117 -7.93 -3.37 15.18
CA GLU A 117 -8.18 -4.33 16.26
C GLU A 117 -8.36 -5.75 15.71
N MET A 118 -9.04 -5.92 14.58
CA MET A 118 -9.14 -7.22 13.93
C MET A 118 -7.76 -7.73 13.48
N ILE A 119 -6.95 -6.87 12.86
CA ILE A 119 -5.61 -7.22 12.37
C ILE A 119 -4.68 -7.63 13.53
N VAL A 120 -4.61 -6.83 14.59
CA VAL A 120 -3.80 -7.10 15.79
C VAL A 120 -4.20 -8.44 16.41
N ASN A 121 -5.49 -8.74 16.51
CA ASN A 121 -6.01 -9.98 17.11
C ASN A 121 -5.91 -11.22 16.19
N SER A 122 -5.44 -11.04 14.94
CA SER A 122 -5.33 -12.10 13.94
C SER A 122 -3.91 -12.60 13.73
N GLY A 123 -2.92 -12.06 14.45
CA GLY A 123 -1.52 -12.50 14.35
C GLY A 123 -0.81 -11.96 13.12
N VAL A 124 -1.13 -10.76 12.66
CA VAL A 124 -0.42 -10.11 11.56
C VAL A 124 0.92 -9.55 12.05
N ASP A 125 1.98 -9.70 11.27
CA ASP A 125 3.32 -9.23 11.62
C ASP A 125 3.52 -7.75 11.25
N GLU A 126 2.93 -7.32 10.13
CA GLU A 126 3.17 -6.00 9.57
C GLU A 126 1.98 -5.46 8.75
N ILE A 127 1.72 -4.16 8.87
CA ILE A 127 0.73 -3.46 8.04
C ILE A 127 1.46 -2.56 7.03
N LEU A 128 1.11 -2.70 5.76
CA LEU A 128 1.41 -1.74 4.71
C LEU A 128 0.27 -0.71 4.62
N TRP A 129 0.57 0.53 4.99
CA TRP A 129 -0.33 1.66 4.77
C TRP A 129 -0.17 2.15 3.33
N ASP A 130 -1.10 1.70 2.47
CA ASP A 130 -1.01 1.79 1.02
C ASP A 130 -1.71 3.04 0.45
N GLU A 131 -0.91 4.03 0.05
CA GLU A 131 -1.35 5.26 -0.64
C GLU A 131 -2.61 5.95 -0.03
N PRO A 132 -2.60 6.30 1.28
CA PRO A 132 -3.70 7.03 1.89
C PRO A 132 -3.87 8.41 1.23
N HIS A 133 -5.05 8.70 0.69
CA HIS A 133 -5.30 9.92 -0.08
C HIS A 133 -6.63 10.61 0.26
N PHE A 134 -6.67 11.93 0.02
CA PHE A 134 -7.91 12.64 -0.24
C PHE A 134 -8.31 12.42 -1.70
N HIS A 135 -9.49 12.88 -2.13
CA HIS A 135 -9.86 12.89 -3.54
C HIS A 135 -8.72 13.44 -4.41
N GLU A 136 -8.23 12.59 -5.32
CA GLU A 136 -7.08 12.85 -6.19
C GLU A 136 -7.48 12.59 -7.65
N GLN A 137 -7.11 13.51 -8.53
CA GLN A 137 -7.46 13.46 -9.95
C GLN A 137 -6.89 12.21 -10.63
N GLY A 138 -7.74 11.47 -11.35
CA GLY A 138 -7.32 10.32 -12.15
C GLY A 138 -7.10 9.04 -11.34
N PHE A 139 -7.40 9.05 -10.04
CA PHE A 139 -7.41 7.85 -9.20
C PHE A 139 -8.79 7.19 -9.18
N LEU A 140 -8.86 5.87 -8.95
CA LEU A 140 -10.00 4.98 -9.18
C LEU A 140 -11.41 5.59 -8.96
N ALA A 141 -11.69 6.13 -7.76
CA ALA A 141 -13.01 6.66 -7.38
C ALA A 141 -13.16 8.19 -7.60
N SER A 142 -12.21 8.82 -8.29
CA SER A 142 -12.16 10.26 -8.47
C SER A 142 -13.16 10.79 -9.49
N VAL A 143 -13.41 12.09 -9.39
CA VAL A 143 -14.30 12.84 -10.28
C VAL A 143 -13.42 13.85 -11.03
N PRO A 144 -13.28 13.72 -12.37
CA PRO A 144 -12.43 14.59 -13.15
C PRO A 144 -12.78 16.07 -12.99
N GLY A 145 -11.75 16.91 -12.80
CA GLY A 145 -11.89 18.37 -12.70
C GLY A 145 -12.46 18.88 -11.37
N ARG A 146 -12.62 18.02 -10.37
CA ARG A 146 -13.12 18.37 -9.03
C ARG A 146 -12.06 18.28 -7.96
N TRP A 147 -12.25 18.94 -6.83
CA TRP A 147 -11.40 18.74 -5.67
C TRP A 147 -12.24 18.63 -4.40
N GLY A 148 -11.81 17.75 -3.52
CA GLY A 148 -12.36 17.59 -2.17
C GLY A 148 -11.20 17.46 -1.17
N CYS A 149 -11.40 17.68 0.12
CA CYS A 149 -12.68 17.61 0.80
C CYS A 149 -13.10 18.96 1.40
N ARG A 150 -14.39 19.30 1.23
CA ARG A 150 -15.09 20.46 1.82
C ARG A 150 -16.16 20.06 2.84
N CYS A 151 -16.11 18.84 3.38
CA CYS A 151 -17.04 18.41 4.42
C CYS A 151 -16.88 19.27 5.69
N GLU A 152 -17.86 19.22 6.59
CA GLU A 152 -17.86 20.00 7.83
C GLU A 152 -16.61 19.75 8.69
N TYR A 153 -16.12 18.51 8.76
CA TYR A 153 -14.92 18.17 9.52
C TYR A 153 -13.67 18.83 8.93
N CYS A 154 -13.54 18.86 7.60
CA CYS A 154 -12.42 19.52 6.93
C CYS A 154 -12.51 21.04 7.03
N LYS A 155 -13.72 21.61 6.90
CA LYS A 155 -13.93 23.05 7.09
C LYS A 155 -13.53 23.49 8.50
N SER A 156 -14.01 22.77 9.52
CA SER A 156 -13.70 23.07 10.92
C SER A 156 -12.21 22.92 11.24
N LYS A 157 -11.57 21.82 10.84
CA LYS A 157 -10.13 21.62 11.09
C LYS A 157 -9.24 22.61 10.32
N PHE A 158 -9.64 22.99 9.11
CA PHE A 158 -8.91 23.99 8.34
C PHE A 158 -8.94 25.34 9.04
N GLU A 159 -10.12 25.77 9.50
CA GLU A 159 -10.28 27.05 10.20
C GLU A 159 -9.51 27.07 11.53
N GLU A 160 -9.46 25.94 12.25
CA GLU A 160 -8.61 25.79 13.44
C GLU A 160 -7.11 25.96 13.10
N GLU A 161 -6.64 25.35 12.02
CA GLU A 161 -5.22 25.35 11.65
C GLU A 161 -4.75 26.69 11.05
N PHE A 162 -5.57 27.31 10.19
CA PHE A 162 -5.19 28.49 9.42
C PHE A 162 -5.84 29.79 9.91
N SER A 163 -6.75 29.74 10.88
CA SER A 163 -7.47 30.89 11.45
C SER A 163 -8.33 31.68 10.43
N TYR A 164 -8.76 31.03 9.34
CA TYR A 164 -9.73 31.56 8.39
C TYR A 164 -10.53 30.43 7.71
N PRO A 165 -11.73 30.69 7.15
CA PRO A 165 -12.57 29.65 6.57
C PRO A 165 -11.95 28.96 5.35
N LEU A 166 -12.25 27.68 5.14
CA LEU A 166 -11.79 26.91 3.97
C LEU A 166 -12.14 27.62 2.65
N PRO A 167 -11.15 28.02 1.82
CA PRO A 167 -11.39 28.75 0.56
C PRO A 167 -12.22 27.97 -0.45
N GLU A 168 -12.97 28.65 -1.31
CA GLU A 168 -13.73 28.04 -2.43
C GLU A 168 -12.86 27.37 -3.51
N THR A 169 -11.55 27.65 -3.52
CA THR A 169 -10.58 27.08 -4.47
C THR A 169 -9.49 26.29 -3.74
N GLU A 170 -8.84 25.36 -4.45
CA GLU A 170 -7.75 24.57 -3.89
C GLU A 170 -6.43 25.37 -3.85
N THR A 171 -6.30 26.23 -2.85
CA THR A 171 -5.09 27.01 -2.59
C THR A 171 -3.94 26.14 -2.09
N ASP A 172 -2.73 26.69 -2.01
CA ASP A 172 -1.58 25.97 -1.45
C ASP A 172 -1.77 25.66 0.05
N ASP A 173 -2.47 26.51 0.79
CA ASP A 173 -2.87 26.24 2.18
C ASP A 173 -3.82 25.04 2.27
N VAL A 174 -4.77 24.90 1.33
CA VAL A 174 -5.64 23.71 1.25
C VAL A 174 -4.83 22.44 0.97
N LYS A 175 -3.83 22.51 0.08
CA LYS A 175 -2.95 21.37 -0.20
C LYS A 175 -2.10 21.01 1.01
N LEU A 176 -1.57 22.00 1.72
CA LEU A 176 -0.81 21.81 2.95
C LEU A 176 -1.69 21.18 4.05
N PHE A 177 -2.90 21.70 4.24
CA PHE A 177 -3.90 21.15 5.15
C PHE A 177 -4.19 19.67 4.88
N LYS A 178 -4.47 19.30 3.62
CA LYS A 178 -4.71 17.89 3.25
C LYS A 178 -3.49 17.02 3.57
N LYS A 179 -2.29 17.49 3.22
CA LYS A 179 -1.03 16.82 3.57
C LYS A 179 -0.93 16.62 5.10
N ASN A 180 -1.26 17.62 5.91
CA ASN A 180 -1.20 17.55 7.38
C ASN A 180 -2.24 16.58 7.94
N CYS A 181 -3.46 16.60 7.41
CA CYS A 181 -4.50 15.64 7.76
C CYS A 181 -4.08 14.19 7.50
N LEU A 182 -3.49 13.89 6.34
CA LEU A 182 -2.99 12.54 6.03
C LEU A 182 -1.83 12.12 6.95
N PHE A 183 -0.93 13.06 7.26
CA PHE A 183 0.14 12.81 8.24
C PHE A 183 -0.42 12.42 9.61
N HIS A 184 -1.37 13.19 10.15
CA HIS A 184 -1.98 12.88 11.45
C HIS A 184 -2.79 11.59 11.41
N PHE A 185 -3.49 11.33 10.31
CA PHE A 185 -4.24 10.09 10.11
C PHE A 185 -3.32 8.87 10.16
N ILE A 186 -2.23 8.86 9.39
CA ILE A 186 -1.28 7.75 9.38
C ILE A 186 -0.51 7.62 10.70
N ALA A 187 -0.10 8.72 11.31
CA ALA A 187 0.57 8.68 12.61
C ALA A 187 -0.33 7.98 13.65
N ARG A 188 -1.62 8.33 13.69
CA ARG A 188 -2.60 7.72 14.60
C ARG A 188 -2.80 6.23 14.33
N LEU A 189 -3.00 5.84 13.06
CA LEU A 189 -3.25 4.44 12.69
C LEU A 189 -2.04 3.57 13.00
N SER A 190 -0.85 4.02 12.60
CA SER A 190 0.40 3.28 12.84
C SER A 190 0.74 3.20 14.32
N GLU A 191 0.47 4.24 15.12
CA GLU A 191 0.66 4.20 16.57
C GLU A 191 -0.26 3.15 17.21
N LYS A 192 -1.54 3.10 16.81
CA LYS A 192 -2.48 2.08 17.32
C LYS A 192 -2.01 0.66 16.94
N ALA A 193 -1.53 0.45 15.73
CA ALA A 193 -0.98 -0.84 15.28
C ALA A 193 0.29 -1.22 16.05
N SER A 194 1.21 -0.27 16.22
CA SER A 194 2.47 -0.45 16.96
C SER A 194 2.22 -0.80 18.44
N ASN A 195 1.24 -0.16 19.08
CA ASN A 195 0.79 -0.50 20.43
C ASN A 195 0.19 -1.92 20.53
N GLY A 196 -0.33 -2.45 19.42
CA GLY A 196 -0.75 -3.84 19.28
C GLY A 196 0.38 -4.82 18.97
N GLY A 197 1.63 -4.35 18.86
CA GLY A 197 2.80 -5.18 18.54
C GLY A 197 2.99 -5.45 17.04
N VAL A 198 2.29 -4.73 16.16
CA VAL A 198 2.37 -4.91 14.70
C VAL A 198 3.29 -3.84 14.10
N ARG A 199 4.21 -4.26 13.23
CA ARG A 199 5.11 -3.35 12.51
C ARG A 199 4.37 -2.56 11.44
N ASN A 200 4.94 -1.44 11.01
CA ASN A 200 4.31 -0.59 10.02
C ASN A 200 5.26 -0.22 8.89
N THR A 201 4.83 -0.50 7.66
CA THR A 201 5.38 0.07 6.44
C THR A 201 4.45 1.16 5.93
N LEU A 202 4.98 2.34 5.58
CA LEU A 202 4.23 3.37 4.87
C LEU A 202 4.64 3.41 3.41
N TYR A 203 3.67 3.20 2.51
CA TYR A 203 3.88 3.37 1.08
C TYR A 203 3.63 4.82 0.66
N LEU A 204 4.56 5.39 -0.09
CA LEU A 204 4.46 6.72 -0.70
C LEU A 204 4.61 6.60 -2.21
N THR A 205 3.64 7.14 -2.96
CA THR A 205 3.58 7.03 -4.42
C THR A 205 4.78 7.64 -5.11
N ALA A 206 5.29 6.97 -6.15
CA ALA A 206 6.41 7.42 -6.96
C ALA A 206 6.00 8.47 -8.03
N ASN A 207 4.93 9.24 -7.81
CA ASN A 207 4.39 10.23 -8.76
C ASN A 207 5.07 11.61 -8.70
N ILE A 208 6.24 11.69 -8.05
CA ILE A 208 7.06 12.89 -7.93
C ILE A 208 8.36 12.77 -8.74
N ASN A 209 9.02 13.90 -8.99
CA ASN A 209 10.41 13.88 -9.43
C ASN A 209 11.28 13.36 -8.27
N VAL A 210 12.23 12.46 -8.59
CA VAL A 210 13.07 11.81 -7.58
C VAL A 210 13.88 12.81 -6.75
N GLU A 211 14.28 13.94 -7.35
CA GLU A 211 15.02 15.02 -6.69
C GLU A 211 14.19 15.73 -5.61
N LEU A 212 12.86 15.62 -5.66
CA LEU A 212 11.94 16.20 -4.68
C LEU A 212 11.62 15.23 -3.54
N MET A 213 12.06 13.97 -3.60
CA MET A 213 11.71 12.91 -2.64
C MET A 213 12.01 13.32 -1.20
N GLU A 214 13.21 13.83 -0.93
CA GLU A 214 13.59 14.27 0.42
C GLU A 214 12.63 15.36 0.91
N LYS A 215 12.40 16.40 0.10
CA LYS A 215 11.53 17.52 0.46
C LYS A 215 10.09 17.07 0.73
N GLU A 216 9.49 16.28 -0.16
CA GLU A 216 8.09 15.90 -0.09
C GLU A 216 7.83 14.86 1.00
N TRP A 217 8.80 13.97 1.28
CA TRP A 217 8.60 12.86 2.20
C TRP A 217 9.20 13.08 3.58
N ASN A 218 10.07 14.10 3.78
CA ASN A 218 10.82 14.34 5.03
C ASN A 218 9.97 14.23 6.30
N LYS A 219 8.73 14.74 6.27
CA LYS A 219 7.86 14.69 7.45
C LYS A 219 7.48 13.27 7.88
N TYR A 220 7.29 12.34 6.93
CA TYR A 220 6.84 10.98 7.24
C TYR A 220 7.93 10.15 7.92
N PHE A 221 9.21 10.47 7.68
CA PHE A 221 10.33 9.85 8.39
C PHE A 221 10.31 10.11 9.90
N ASN A 222 9.60 11.15 10.35
CA ASN A 222 9.50 11.52 11.77
C ASN A 222 8.35 10.78 12.50
N ILE A 223 7.59 9.93 11.80
CA ILE A 223 6.58 9.10 12.46
C ILE A 223 7.31 7.92 13.11
N ASN A 224 7.35 7.90 14.45
CA ASN A 224 8.09 6.88 15.20
C ASN A 224 7.55 5.47 15.00
N SER A 225 6.23 5.34 14.90
CA SER A 225 5.51 4.07 14.71
C SER A 225 5.64 3.49 13.29
N ILE A 226 6.29 4.18 12.35
CA ILE A 226 6.58 3.66 11.00
C ILE A 226 8.00 3.10 10.98
N ASP A 227 8.16 1.81 10.72
CA ASP A 227 9.45 1.12 10.70
C ASP A 227 10.13 1.24 9.32
N THR A 228 9.31 1.15 8.26
CA THR A 228 9.76 1.06 6.87
C THR A 228 9.08 2.12 6.02
N ILE A 229 9.85 2.80 5.17
CA ILE A 229 9.32 3.65 4.10
C ILE A 229 9.39 2.88 2.78
N SER A 230 8.27 2.84 2.07
CA SER A 230 8.09 2.05 0.86
C SER A 230 7.64 2.90 -0.31
N THR A 231 7.97 2.47 -1.52
CA THR A 231 7.46 3.06 -2.76
C THR A 231 7.49 2.05 -3.90
N GLY A 232 6.69 2.28 -4.94
CA GLY A 232 6.58 1.41 -6.11
C GLY A 232 6.70 2.23 -7.40
N PRO A 233 7.91 2.37 -7.96
CA PRO A 233 8.13 3.06 -9.24
C PRO A 233 7.68 2.18 -10.41
N TYR A 234 6.36 1.99 -10.56
CA TYR A 234 5.73 1.12 -11.55
C TYR A 234 5.88 1.69 -12.97
N TRP A 235 7.01 1.38 -13.59
CA TRP A 235 7.46 2.03 -14.81
C TRP A 235 6.55 1.79 -16.01
N ILE A 236 5.94 0.61 -16.17
CA ILE A 236 5.01 0.38 -17.29
C ILE A 236 3.72 1.16 -17.07
N TRP A 237 3.17 1.11 -15.85
CA TRP A 237 1.96 1.85 -15.49
C TRP A 237 2.13 3.36 -15.74
N GLU A 238 3.27 3.90 -15.34
CA GLU A 238 3.59 5.31 -15.48
C GLU A 238 4.19 5.69 -16.84
N LYS A 239 4.25 4.75 -17.79
CA LYS A 239 4.82 4.96 -19.14
C LYS A 239 6.28 5.46 -19.11
N ALA A 240 7.04 4.98 -18.14
CA ALA A 240 8.46 5.22 -17.95
C ALA A 240 9.31 3.97 -18.31
N THR A 241 10.62 4.10 -18.15
CA THR A 241 11.59 2.99 -18.29
C THR A 241 12.00 2.45 -16.92
N VAL A 242 12.62 1.27 -16.90
CA VAL A 242 13.16 0.64 -15.68
C VAL A 242 14.14 1.55 -14.92
N LYS A 243 14.75 2.53 -15.60
CA LYS A 243 15.59 3.56 -14.96
C LYS A 243 14.89 4.24 -13.78
N LYS A 244 13.57 4.44 -13.84
CA LYS A 244 12.79 5.00 -12.73
C LYS A 244 12.96 4.16 -11.46
N VAL A 245 12.98 2.83 -11.58
CA VAL A 245 13.20 1.91 -10.46
C VAL A 245 14.58 2.12 -9.85
N ALA A 246 15.62 2.21 -10.68
CA ALA A 246 16.98 2.47 -10.21
C ALA A 246 17.12 3.80 -9.46
N ASP A 247 16.55 4.88 -10.04
CA ASP A 247 16.63 6.22 -9.47
C ASP A 247 15.93 6.31 -8.11
N PHE A 248 14.70 5.79 -8.03
CA PHE A 248 13.92 5.77 -6.79
C PHE A 248 14.55 4.86 -5.73
N SER A 249 15.05 3.68 -6.12
CA SER A 249 15.70 2.75 -5.17
C SER A 249 16.93 3.40 -4.53
N LYS A 250 17.78 4.04 -5.32
CA LYS A 250 18.97 4.73 -4.81
C LYS A 250 18.61 5.87 -3.87
N ALA A 251 17.69 6.75 -4.30
CA ALA A 251 17.28 7.91 -3.50
C ALA A 251 16.62 7.48 -2.18
N LEU A 252 15.73 6.48 -2.21
CA LEU A 252 15.06 5.97 -1.02
C LEU A 252 16.06 5.32 -0.06
N HIS A 253 16.99 4.51 -0.56
CA HIS A 253 18.01 3.87 0.27
C HIS A 253 18.88 4.91 1.00
N GLU A 254 19.39 5.92 0.29
CA GLU A 254 20.19 7.00 0.87
C GLU A 254 19.42 7.80 1.93
N LEU A 255 18.13 8.08 1.71
CA LEU A 255 17.29 8.83 2.65
C LEU A 255 16.94 8.02 3.89
N THR A 256 16.55 6.77 3.72
CA THR A 256 16.18 5.88 4.84
C THR A 256 17.38 5.58 5.73
N LEU A 257 18.58 5.40 5.17
CA LEU A 257 19.83 5.29 5.93
C LEU A 257 20.09 6.52 6.82
N LYS A 258 19.96 7.74 6.28
CA LYS A 258 20.13 8.99 7.05
C LYS A 258 19.11 9.13 8.20
N LYS A 259 17.93 8.54 8.04
CA LYS A 259 16.80 8.66 8.97
C LYS A 259 16.62 7.45 9.88
N ASN A 260 17.50 6.45 9.80
CA ASN A 260 17.42 5.19 10.55
C ASN A 260 16.05 4.49 10.38
N LYS A 261 15.58 4.42 9.13
CA LYS A 261 14.38 3.67 8.72
C LYS A 261 14.78 2.57 7.75
N GLN A 262 13.93 1.57 7.56
CA GLN A 262 14.10 0.59 6.49
C GLN A 262 13.56 1.15 5.17
N SER A 263 14.08 0.66 4.04
CA SER A 263 13.59 0.97 2.70
C SER A 263 12.97 -0.27 2.06
N GLN A 264 11.81 -0.08 1.42
CA GLN A 264 11.17 -1.11 0.60
C GLN A 264 10.87 -0.60 -0.80
N ILE A 265 11.06 -1.48 -1.80
CA ILE A 265 10.65 -1.22 -3.19
C ILE A 265 9.64 -2.27 -3.64
N TRP A 266 8.51 -1.81 -4.15
CA TRP A 266 7.55 -2.63 -4.87
C TRP A 266 7.89 -2.68 -6.37
N ILE A 267 8.01 -3.89 -6.90
CA ILE A 267 8.23 -4.17 -8.32
C ILE A 267 6.89 -4.51 -8.97
N GLN A 268 6.65 -3.92 -10.14
CA GLN A 268 5.45 -4.18 -10.93
C GLN A 268 5.46 -5.63 -11.44
N GLY A 269 4.54 -6.46 -10.92
CA GLY A 269 4.25 -7.82 -11.40
C GLY A 269 2.84 -7.92 -12.01
N PHE A 270 2.24 -6.79 -12.35
CA PHE A 270 0.88 -6.66 -12.90
C PHE A 270 0.90 -5.78 -14.15
N LYS A 271 -0.04 -5.99 -15.08
CA LYS A 271 -0.15 -5.26 -16.36
C LYS A 271 1.18 -5.14 -17.13
N ILE A 272 2.06 -6.13 -16.99
CA ILE A 272 3.26 -6.22 -17.81
C ILE A 272 2.82 -6.61 -19.22
N THR A 273 3.17 -5.78 -20.19
CA THR A 273 2.82 -5.99 -21.59
C THR A 273 3.68 -7.07 -22.22
N ASP A 274 3.13 -7.81 -23.18
CA ASP A 274 3.86 -8.85 -23.93
C ASP A 274 5.18 -8.30 -24.51
N GLY A 275 6.25 -9.08 -24.37
CA GLY A 275 7.60 -8.70 -24.82
C GLY A 275 8.41 -7.84 -23.83
N ARG A 276 7.80 -7.30 -22.78
CA ARG A 276 8.49 -6.49 -21.74
C ARG A 276 8.75 -7.24 -20.44
N GLU A 277 8.56 -8.56 -20.39
CA GLU A 277 8.68 -9.35 -19.15
C GLU A 277 10.10 -9.30 -18.57
N HIS A 278 11.12 -9.24 -19.43
CA HIS A 278 12.53 -9.14 -19.03
C HIS A 278 12.82 -7.91 -18.14
N GLU A 279 12.04 -6.84 -18.29
CA GLU A 279 12.18 -5.62 -17.50
C GLU A 279 11.88 -5.84 -16.01
N VAL A 280 11.08 -6.86 -15.66
CA VAL A 280 10.83 -7.23 -14.27
C VAL A 280 12.12 -7.70 -13.59
N SER A 281 12.93 -8.50 -14.29
CA SER A 281 14.25 -8.95 -13.79
C SER A 281 15.23 -7.78 -13.65
N GLU A 282 15.22 -6.87 -14.63
CA GLU A 282 16.02 -5.64 -14.58
C GLU A 282 15.63 -4.78 -13.38
N ALA A 283 14.33 -4.57 -13.14
CA ALA A 283 13.81 -3.80 -12.02
C ALA A 283 14.21 -4.38 -10.66
N ILE A 284 14.08 -5.71 -10.48
CA ILE A 284 14.56 -6.41 -9.27
C ILE A 284 16.06 -6.19 -9.09
N SER A 285 16.85 -6.33 -10.16
CA SER A 285 18.30 -6.13 -10.13
C SER A 285 18.67 -4.69 -9.77
N CYS A 286 17.94 -3.69 -10.28
CA CYS A 286 18.12 -2.29 -9.94
C CYS A 286 17.91 -2.03 -8.45
N ALA A 287 16.83 -2.58 -7.85
CA ALA A 287 16.56 -2.43 -6.42
C ALA A 287 17.66 -3.10 -5.56
N ILE A 288 18.07 -4.33 -5.90
CA ILE A 288 19.16 -5.04 -5.20
C ILE A 288 20.46 -4.26 -5.28
N ASN A 289 20.86 -3.81 -6.48
CA ASN A 289 22.11 -3.07 -6.69
C ASN A 289 22.13 -1.71 -5.98
N ALA A 290 20.96 -1.12 -5.70
CA ALA A 290 20.83 0.10 -4.93
C ALA A 290 20.94 -0.11 -3.40
N GLY A 291 21.01 -1.36 -2.93
CA GLY A 291 21.10 -1.69 -1.50
C GLY A 291 19.74 -1.87 -0.81
N ILE A 292 18.65 -2.01 -1.56
CA ILE A 292 17.32 -2.26 -0.98
C ILE A 292 17.27 -3.68 -0.42
N GLU A 293 17.02 -3.80 0.88
CA GLU A 293 16.96 -5.09 1.57
C GLU A 293 15.55 -5.68 1.67
N ASN A 294 14.51 -4.89 1.41
CA ASN A 294 13.12 -5.33 1.40
C ASN A 294 12.52 -5.08 0.00
N ILE A 295 12.28 -6.13 -0.77
CA ILE A 295 11.73 -6.03 -2.13
C ILE A 295 10.43 -6.83 -2.17
N ALA A 296 9.38 -6.21 -2.69
CA ALA A 296 8.07 -6.85 -2.82
C ALA A 296 7.61 -6.84 -4.28
N ILE A 297 6.90 -7.87 -4.70
CA ILE A 297 6.32 -7.96 -6.04
C ILE A 297 4.80 -7.73 -5.92
N TRP A 298 4.27 -6.75 -6.64
CA TRP A 298 2.81 -6.63 -6.70
C TRP A 298 2.26 -7.52 -7.81
N GLY A 299 1.49 -8.55 -7.44
CA GLY A 299 0.86 -9.49 -8.38
C GLY A 299 1.44 -10.89 -8.36
N TYR A 300 1.00 -11.72 -7.40
CA TYR A 300 1.23 -13.17 -7.44
C TYR A 300 0.80 -13.74 -8.81
N GLU A 301 1.63 -14.62 -9.38
CA GLU A 301 1.40 -15.26 -10.69
C GLU A 301 1.11 -14.29 -11.84
N GLY A 302 1.65 -13.07 -11.80
CA GLY A 302 1.38 -12.09 -12.86
C GLY A 302 -0.06 -11.55 -12.81
N SER A 303 -0.70 -11.63 -11.65
CA SER A 303 -2.10 -11.22 -11.41
C SER A 303 -3.12 -11.97 -12.28
N SER A 304 -2.82 -13.23 -12.63
CA SER A 304 -3.61 -14.05 -13.56
C SER A 304 -5.08 -14.22 -13.15
N GLN A 305 -5.38 -14.13 -11.86
CA GLN A 305 -6.70 -14.26 -11.26
C GLN A 305 -7.59 -13.02 -11.41
N GLU A 306 -7.03 -11.87 -11.78
CA GLU A 306 -7.75 -10.60 -11.84
C GLU A 306 -7.53 -9.92 -13.19
N SER A 307 -8.51 -10.04 -14.10
CA SER A 307 -8.38 -9.60 -15.50
C SER A 307 -8.04 -8.11 -15.66
N TRP A 308 -8.39 -7.26 -14.69
CA TRP A 308 -8.02 -5.85 -14.73
C TRP A 308 -6.52 -5.66 -14.49
N LEU A 309 -5.90 -6.43 -13.59
CA LEU A 309 -4.47 -6.35 -13.24
C LEU A 309 -3.58 -7.33 -14.02
N ALA A 310 -4.16 -8.36 -14.63
CA ALA A 310 -3.42 -9.42 -15.30
C ALA A 310 -2.38 -8.87 -16.29
N CYS A 311 -1.19 -9.46 -16.27
CA CYS A 311 -0.21 -9.29 -17.32
C CYS A 311 -0.70 -9.94 -18.63
N ASP A 312 -0.17 -9.51 -19.77
CA ASP A 312 -0.51 -10.14 -21.06
C ASP A 312 -0.04 -11.61 -21.10
N ASN A 313 1.09 -11.91 -20.45
CA ASN A 313 1.63 -13.26 -20.28
C ASN A 313 1.99 -13.54 -18.80
N PRO A 314 1.00 -13.83 -17.93
CA PRO A 314 1.20 -13.95 -16.49
C PRO A 314 2.22 -15.02 -16.11
N LYS A 315 2.19 -16.16 -16.82
CA LYS A 315 3.14 -17.27 -16.59
C LYS A 315 4.58 -16.83 -16.81
N LYS A 316 4.88 -16.19 -17.94
CA LYS A 316 6.25 -15.75 -18.28
C LYS A 316 6.75 -14.66 -17.34
N VAL A 317 5.87 -13.76 -16.90
CA VAL A 317 6.19 -12.77 -15.86
C VAL A 317 6.53 -13.47 -14.54
N TRP A 318 5.72 -14.43 -14.11
CA TRP A 318 5.97 -15.16 -12.87
C TRP A 318 7.27 -15.96 -12.93
N GLU A 319 7.53 -16.69 -14.02
CA GLU A 319 8.81 -17.38 -14.25
C GLU A 319 9.99 -16.41 -14.20
N THR A 320 9.84 -15.20 -14.73
CA THR A 320 10.87 -14.16 -14.68
C THR A 320 11.13 -13.73 -13.24
N VAL A 321 10.08 -13.44 -12.46
CA VAL A 321 10.19 -13.13 -11.02
C VAL A 321 10.95 -14.23 -10.28
N LEU A 322 10.51 -15.49 -10.43
CA LEU A 322 11.11 -16.63 -9.71
C LEU A 322 12.59 -16.83 -10.06
N ASN A 323 12.98 -16.57 -11.31
CA ASN A 323 14.36 -16.69 -11.75
C ASN A 323 15.24 -15.53 -11.27
N SER A 324 14.66 -14.38 -10.95
CA SER A 324 15.37 -13.18 -10.47
C SER A 324 15.58 -13.15 -8.96
N ILE A 325 14.84 -13.95 -8.18
CA ILE A 325 15.00 -14.00 -6.72
C ILE A 325 16.34 -14.68 -6.35
N PRO A 326 17.21 -14.01 -5.57
CA PRO A 326 18.46 -14.60 -5.12
C PRO A 326 18.23 -15.85 -4.27
N LYS A 327 18.66 -17.02 -4.76
CA LYS A 327 18.49 -18.33 -4.08
C LYS A 327 19.39 -18.52 -2.85
N THR A 328 20.19 -17.52 -2.49
CA THR A 328 21.23 -17.60 -1.45
C THR A 328 20.69 -17.71 -0.02
N ILE A 329 19.37 -17.66 0.19
CA ILE A 329 18.72 -17.70 1.52
C ILE A 329 18.37 -19.14 1.97
N LEU A 330 18.42 -20.14 1.10
CA LEU A 330 17.95 -21.51 1.42
C LEU A 330 18.98 -22.44 2.10
N LYS A 331 20.23 -21.99 2.35
CA LYS A 331 21.30 -22.88 2.84
C LYS A 331 21.47 -22.97 4.37
N ILE A 332 20.73 -22.22 5.18
CA ILE A 332 20.97 -22.18 6.64
C ILE A 332 20.10 -23.16 7.44
N ASN A 333 19.01 -23.72 6.89
CA ASN A 333 18.11 -24.61 7.65
C ASN A 333 18.21 -26.10 7.25
N LYS A 334 19.37 -26.57 6.77
CA LYS A 334 19.65 -27.99 6.52
C LYS A 334 20.93 -28.49 7.20
N LEU A 335 21.16 -28.08 8.45
CA LEU A 335 22.13 -28.72 9.34
C LEU A 335 21.44 -29.15 10.62
#